data_AF-A0A363UBL3-F1
#
_entry.id   AF-A0A363UBL3-F1
#
_cell.length_a   1.000
_cell.length_b   1.000
_cell.length_c   1.000
_cell.angle_alpha   90.00
_cell.angle_beta   90.00
_cell.angle_gamma   90.00
#
_symmetry.space_group_name_H-M   'P 1'
#
loop_
_entity.id
_entity.type
_entity.pdbx_description
1 polymer ?
#
loop_
_entity_poly.entity_id
_entity_poly.type
_entity_poly.pdbx_seq_one_letter_code
_entity_poly.pdbx_strand_id
1 'polypeptide(L)' 'TGVFTDVPVGYWADKWIEQLAAEGITGGCGGSNYCPDTSVTRAQMAVFLVKTFNLP' A
#
# COMPACT_ATOMS: atom_id res chain seq x y z
N THR A 1 -0.60 13.20 -3.68
CA THR A 1 0.16 13.09 -4.94
C THR A 1 -0.56 12.05 -5.78
N GLY A 2 0.01 11.49 -6.84
CA GLY A 2 -0.58 10.35 -7.55
C GLY A 2 0.46 9.24 -7.67
N VAL A 3 0.79 8.60 -6.54
CA VAL A 3 1.85 7.57 -6.48
C VAL A 3 1.45 6.30 -7.24
N PHE A 4 0.17 5.95 -7.21
CA PHE A 4 -0.38 4.78 -7.91
C PHE A 4 -1.40 5.22 -8.96
N THR A 5 -1.38 4.59 -10.13
CA THR A 5 -2.22 4.97 -11.27
C THR A 5 -3.70 4.66 -11.10
N ASP A 6 -4.03 3.72 -10.23
CA ASP A 6 -5.39 3.27 -9.91
C ASP A 6 -5.92 3.84 -8.57
N VAL A 7 -5.18 4.77 -7.95
CA VAL A 7 -5.62 5.48 -6.75
C VAL A 7 -5.75 6.96 -7.08
N PRO A 8 -6.94 7.43 -7.50
CA PRO A 8 -7.15 8.82 -7.85
C PRO A 8 -7.06 9.73 -6.62
N VAL A 9 -6.64 10.98 -6.84
CA VAL A 9 -6.62 12.02 -5.79
C VAL A 9 -8.04 12.22 -5.25
N GLY A 10 -8.19 12.16 -3.93
CA GLY A 10 -9.49 12.23 -3.26
C GLY A 10 -10.17 10.86 -3.06
N TYR A 11 -9.56 9.76 -3.49
CA TYR A 11 -9.93 8.44 -3.00
C TYR A 11 -9.79 8.43 -1.47
N TRP A 12 -10.75 7.87 -0.76
CA TRP A 12 -10.84 7.99 0.71
C TRP A 12 -9.55 7.52 1.44
N ALA A 13 -8.80 6.60 0.82
CA ALA A 13 -7.56 6.07 1.35
C ALA A 13 -6.27 6.63 0.71
N ASP A 14 -6.37 7.58 -0.22
CA ASP A 14 -5.23 8.04 -1.05
C ASP A 14 -4.00 8.42 -0.20
N LYS A 15 -4.18 9.30 0.79
CA LYS A 15 -3.10 9.78 1.67
C LYS A 15 -2.48 8.66 2.49
N TRP A 16 -3.28 7.71 2.96
CA TRP A 16 -2.79 6.60 3.78
C TRP A 16 -2.01 5.61 2.94
N ILE A 17 -2.49 5.31 1.74
CA ILE A 17 -1.80 4.46 0.77
C ILE A 17 -0.46 5.07 0.38
N GLU A 18 -0.42 6.37 0.08
CA GLU A 18 0.81 7.08 -0.25
C GLU A 18 1.80 7.09 0.92
N GLN A 19 1.33 7.27 2.16
CA GLN A 19 2.18 7.20 3.34
C GLN A 19 2.83 5.82 3.50
N LEU A 20 2.05 4.74 3.37
CA LEU A 20 2.57 3.38 3.45
C LEU A 20 3.60 3.09 2.34
N ALA A 21 3.41 3.66 1.16
CA ALA A 21 4.37 3.54 0.06
C ALA A 21 5.65 4.34 0.33
N ALA A 22 5.53 5.55 0.85
CA ALA A 22 6.67 6.39 1.23
C ALA A 22 7.51 5.75 2.35
N GLU A 23 6.89 5.02 3.27
CA GLU A 23 7.54 4.25 4.32
C GLU A 23 8.09 2.88 3.83
N GLY A 24 7.89 2.53 2.55
CA GLY A 24 8.34 1.26 1.99
C GLY A 24 7.56 0.03 2.48
N ILE A 25 6.43 0.23 3.15
CA ILE A 25 5.57 -0.84 3.68
C ILE A 25 4.89 -1.56 2.53
N THR A 26 4.32 -0.80 1.58
CA THR A 26 3.66 -1.34 0.38
C THR A 26 4.33 -0.87 -0.91
N GLY A 27 4.39 -1.77 -1.90
CA GLY A 27 4.82 -1.46 -3.27
C GLY A 27 3.68 -1.53 -4.29
N GLY A 28 2.45 -1.76 -3.82
CA GLY A 28 1.30 -2.05 -4.68
C GLY A 28 1.33 -3.44 -5.31
N CYS A 29 0.45 -3.67 -6.28
CA CYS A 29 0.26 -4.94 -6.97
C CYS A 29 1.10 -5.05 -8.27
N GLY A 30 1.88 -4.02 -8.61
CA GLY A 30 2.70 -3.96 -9.82
C GLY A 30 2.09 -3.09 -10.92
N GLY A 31 2.86 -2.83 -11.98
CA GLY A 31 2.39 -2.00 -13.10
C GLY A 31 2.04 -0.55 -12.71
N SER A 32 2.65 -0.03 -11.64
CA SER A 32 2.32 1.27 -11.00
C SER A 32 0.95 1.34 -10.32
N ASN A 33 0.29 0.19 -10.08
CA ASN A 33 -1.00 0.10 -9.41
C ASN A 33 -0.87 -0.34 -7.94
N TYR A 34 -1.81 0.09 -7.11
CA TYR A 34 -1.98 -0.35 -5.72
C TYR A 34 -2.95 -1.54 -5.59
N CYS A 35 -3.96 -1.62 -6.46
CA CYS A 35 -5.09 -2.54 -6.41
C CYS A 35 -5.95 -2.40 -5.13
N PRO A 36 -6.58 -1.25 -4.88
CA PRO A 36 -7.26 -0.96 -3.60
C PRO A 36 -8.43 -1.90 -3.26
N ASP A 37 -9.11 -2.44 -4.27
CA ASP A 37 -10.27 -3.34 -4.07
C ASP A 37 -9.87 -4.82 -3.97
N THR A 38 -8.57 -5.13 -4.09
CA THR A 38 -8.09 -6.51 -3.98
C THR A 38 -7.87 -6.87 -2.51
N SER A 39 -8.47 -8.00 -2.10
CA SER A 39 -8.29 -8.52 -0.74
C SER A 39 -6.84 -8.85 -0.44
N VAL A 40 -6.36 -8.37 0.71
CA VAL A 40 -5.04 -8.68 1.24
C VAL A 40 -5.05 -10.08 1.85
N THR A 41 -4.11 -10.93 1.43
CA THR A 41 -3.93 -12.27 2.03
C THR A 41 -3.31 -12.16 3.43
N ARG A 42 -3.49 -13.21 4.25
CA ARG A 42 -2.86 -13.27 5.59
C ARG A 42 -1.34 -13.09 5.56
N ALA A 43 -0.68 -13.64 4.54
CA ALA A 43 0.77 -13.51 4.38
C ALA A 43 1.19 -12.07 4.05
N GLN A 44 0.46 -11.39 3.16
CA GLN A 44 0.72 -9.99 2.84
C GLN A 44 0.49 -9.06 4.04
N MET A 45 -0.57 -9.30 4.83
CA MET A 45 -0.80 -8.55 6.06
C MET A 45 0.34 -8.76 7.06
N ALA A 46 0.86 -9.99 7.19
CA ALA A 46 2.02 -10.25 8.04
C ALA A 46 3.25 -9.44 7.60
N VAL A 47 3.51 -9.33 6.28
CA VAL A 47 4.60 -8.50 5.75
C VAL A 47 4.40 -7.02 6.09
N PHE A 48 3.17 -6.51 6.03
CA PHE A 48 2.89 -5.12 6.43
C PHE A 48 3.26 -4.90 7.90
N LEU A 49 2.81 -5.77 8.80
CA LEU A 49 3.11 -5.67 10.23
C LEU A 49 4.62 -5.76 10.51
N VAL A 50 5.32 -6.70 9.87
CA VAL A 50 6.78 -6.86 10.01
C VAL A 50 7.51 -5.60 9.59
N LYS A 51 7.14 -5.00 8.45
CA LYS A 51 7.77 -3.76 7.98
C LYS A 51 7.42 -2.55 8.85
N THR A 52 6.15 -2.41 9.24
CA THR A 52 5.69 -1.28 10.07
C THR A 52 6.36 -1.25 11.43
N PHE A 53 6.50 -2.41 12.09
CA PHE A 53 7.12 -2.51 13.42
C PHE A 53 8.61 -2.84 13.37
N ASN A 54 9.20 -2.91 12.17
CA ASN A 54 10.59 -3.28 11.92
C ASN A 54 11.00 -4.55 12.69
N LEU A 55 10.17 -5.59 12.55
CA LEU A 55 10.36 -6.88 13.22
C LEU A 55 11.50 -7.69 12.56
N PRO A 56 12.26 -8.47 13.34
CA PRO A 56 13.35 -9.29 12.84
C PRO A 56 12.89 -10.48 11.98
#